data_AF-A0A423WB41-F1
#
_entry.id   AF-A0A423WB41-F1
#
_cell.length_a   1.000
_cell.length_b   1.000
_cell.length_c   1.000
_cell.angle_alpha   90.00
_cell.angle_beta   90.00
_cell.angle_gamma   90.00
#
_symmetry.space_group_name_H-M   'P 1'
#
loop_
_entity.id
_entity.type
_entity.pdbx_description
1 polymer ?
#
loop_
_entity_poly.entity_id
_entity_poly.type
_entity_poly.pdbx_seq_one_letter_code
_entity_poly.pdbx_strand_id
1 'polypeptide(L)'
;MKFPACAFTTLAFLSGSKMAHAICTGYSLAVGTADVLTTDGIYDTSCNQIQSLQIATDPGPCVSRYFLCNRNTTIVGGYDDPTTGLAYICTADTTAEACGDDTVSLCCYPGYSNPN
;
A
#
# COMPACT_ATOMS: atom_id res chain seq x y z
N MET A 1 46.75 -18.11 38.11
CA MET A 1 46.41 -18.23 36.67
C MET A 1 45.15 -17.40 36.44
N LYS A 2 45.15 -16.57 35.39
CA LYS A 2 44.24 -15.43 35.17
C LYS A 2 43.14 -15.86 34.19
N PHE A 3 41.87 -15.79 34.59
CA PHE A 3 40.74 -16.10 33.70
C PHE A 3 40.48 -14.90 32.76
N PRO A 4 40.27 -15.12 31.45
CA PRO A 4 39.89 -14.05 30.53
C PRO A 4 38.39 -13.78 30.64
N ALA A 5 38.02 -12.50 30.73
CA ALA A 5 36.65 -12.04 30.78
C ALA A 5 35.98 -12.17 29.40
N CYS A 6 34.87 -12.88 29.33
CA CYS A 6 33.98 -12.88 28.16
C CYS A 6 33.14 -11.60 28.17
N ALA A 7 33.39 -10.71 27.21
CA ALA A 7 32.55 -9.55 26.93
C ALA A 7 31.34 -10.00 26.11
N PHE A 8 30.13 -9.84 26.64
CA PHE A 8 28.88 -9.98 25.89
C PHE A 8 28.58 -8.66 25.20
N THR A 9 28.76 -8.59 23.88
CA THR A 9 28.30 -7.48 23.03
C THR A 9 26.80 -7.61 22.80
N THR A 10 26.02 -6.73 23.41
CA THR A 10 24.58 -6.57 23.14
C THR A 10 24.38 -5.98 21.74
N LEU A 11 23.85 -6.76 20.80
CA LEU A 11 23.30 -6.23 19.55
C LEU A 11 21.99 -5.51 19.86
N ALA A 12 22.00 -4.18 19.78
CA ALA A 12 20.78 -3.39 19.70
C ALA A 12 20.22 -3.52 18.29
N PHE A 13 19.16 -4.30 18.10
CA PHE A 13 18.35 -4.25 16.89
C PHE A 13 17.53 -2.95 16.93
N LEU A 14 18.04 -1.88 16.31
CA LEU A 14 17.21 -0.74 15.93
C LEU A 14 16.25 -1.21 14.84
N SER A 15 15.10 -1.72 15.25
CA SER A 15 13.96 -1.87 14.35
C SER A 15 13.50 -0.45 14.02
N GLY A 16 13.82 0.02 12.82
CA GLY A 16 13.33 1.28 12.28
C GLY A 16 11.81 1.22 12.20
N SER A 17 11.13 1.70 13.23
CA SER A 17 9.70 1.95 13.21
C SER A 17 9.46 3.02 12.16
N LYS A 18 8.98 2.62 10.97
CA LYS A 18 8.41 3.54 10.00
C LYS A 18 7.30 4.28 10.74
N MET A 19 7.50 5.56 11.01
CA MET A 19 6.53 6.38 11.74
C MET A 19 5.26 6.38 10.90
N ALA A 20 4.22 5.70 11.38
CA ALA A 20 2.90 5.69 10.76
C ALA A 20 2.36 7.12 10.79
N HIS A 21 2.57 7.86 9.70
CA HIS A 21 1.74 9.03 9.43
C HIS A 21 0.39 8.49 8.99
N ALA A 22 -0.68 8.99 9.60
CA ALA A 22 -2.00 8.69 9.12
C ALA A 22 -2.11 9.22 7.68
N ILE A 23 -2.33 8.33 6.73
CA ILE A 23 -2.55 8.67 5.33
C ILE A 23 -4.01 8.42 4.96
N CYS A 24 -4.48 9.08 3.91
CA CYS A 24 -5.84 8.97 3.41
C CYS A 24 -6.86 9.14 4.54
N THR A 25 -6.75 10.23 5.30
CA THR A 25 -7.59 10.45 6.48
C THR A 25 -9.08 10.41 6.09
N GLY A 26 -9.85 9.52 6.72
CA GLY A 26 -11.28 9.29 6.42
C GLY A 26 -11.55 8.16 5.42
N TYR A 27 -10.50 7.51 4.90
CA TYR A 27 -10.58 6.33 4.04
C TYR A 27 -10.17 5.08 4.82
N SER A 28 -10.26 3.92 4.18
CA SER A 28 -9.89 2.64 4.81
C SER A 28 -8.57 2.08 4.28
N LEU A 29 -8.25 2.38 3.03
CA LEU A 29 -7.07 1.87 2.34
C LEU A 29 -6.41 2.99 1.56
N ALA A 30 -5.14 2.77 1.26
CA ALA A 30 -4.36 3.59 0.35
C ALA A 30 -3.63 2.72 -0.67
N VAL A 31 -3.46 3.25 -1.87
CA VAL A 31 -2.72 2.61 -2.95
C VAL A 31 -1.49 3.45 -3.24
N GLY A 32 -0.32 2.84 -3.07
CA GLY A 32 0.93 3.45 -3.45
C GLY A 32 1.18 3.33 -4.96
N THR A 33 1.95 4.27 -5.50
CA THR A 33 2.56 4.14 -6.83
C THR A 33 4.03 3.78 -6.66
N ALA A 34 4.43 2.61 -7.18
CA ALA A 34 5.85 2.29 -7.28
C ALA A 34 6.50 3.15 -8.39
N ASP A 35 7.57 3.86 -8.04
CA ASP A 35 8.27 4.79 -8.93
C ASP A 35 8.87 4.07 -10.16
N VAL A 36 9.23 2.78 -10.04
CA VAL A 36 9.74 2.02 -11.18
C VAL A 36 9.35 0.55 -11.00
N LEU A 37 8.45 0.07 -11.87
CA LEU A 37 8.07 -1.33 -12.05
C LEU A 37 7.33 -2.00 -10.88
N THR A 38 6.08 -2.39 -11.17
CA THR A 38 5.50 -3.69 -10.83
C THR A 38 4.99 -4.00 -9.42
N THR A 39 4.89 -3.02 -8.51
CA THR A 39 4.30 -3.31 -7.20
C THR A 39 3.49 -2.15 -6.64
N ASP A 40 2.20 -2.05 -6.96
CA ASP A 40 1.33 -1.15 -6.21
C ASP A 40 1.06 -1.81 -4.85
N GLY A 41 1.63 -1.23 -3.81
CA GLY A 41 1.34 -1.61 -2.43
C GLY A 41 -0.05 -1.13 -2.05
N ILE A 42 -0.84 -2.02 -1.44
CA ILE A 42 -2.05 -1.63 -0.72
C ILE A 42 -1.65 -1.47 0.74
N TYR A 43 -1.90 -0.29 1.29
CA TYR A 43 -1.58 0.08 2.65
C TYR A 43 -2.87 0.32 3.43
N ASP A 44 -2.83 0.02 4.73
CA ASP A 44 -3.79 0.62 5.64
C ASP A 44 -3.46 2.10 5.89
N THR A 45 -4.38 2.81 6.55
CA THR A 45 -4.18 4.23 6.88
C THR A 45 -3.06 4.48 7.90
N SER A 46 -2.50 3.42 8.49
CA SER A 46 -1.34 3.49 9.39
C SER A 46 -0.03 3.17 8.65
N CYS A 47 -0.02 3.22 7.31
CA CYS A 47 1.14 2.90 6.48
C CYS A 47 1.69 1.48 6.64
N ASN A 48 0.89 0.55 7.13
CA ASN A 48 1.24 -0.87 7.07
C ASN A 48 0.84 -1.39 5.69
N GLN A 49 1.80 -1.96 4.97
CA GLN A 49 1.50 -2.66 3.73
C GLN A 49 0.72 -3.93 4.05
N ILE A 50 -0.55 -3.96 3.65
CA ILE A 50 -1.43 -5.12 3.82
C ILE A 50 -1.39 -6.03 2.61
N GLN A 51 -1.04 -5.50 1.44
CA GLN A 51 -0.92 -6.28 0.21
C GLN A 51 0.12 -5.72 -0.75
N SER A 52 0.68 -6.62 -1.56
CA SER A 52 1.60 -6.31 -2.64
C SER A 52 1.00 -6.86 -3.93
N LEU A 53 0.64 -5.97 -4.86
CA LEU A 53 0.02 -6.36 -6.13
C LEU A 53 1.05 -6.29 -7.26
N GLN A 54 1.22 -7.41 -7.97
CA GLN A 54 2.06 -7.44 -9.16
C GLN A 54 1.26 -6.97 -10.37
N ILE A 55 1.51 -5.75 -10.83
CA ILE A 55 0.80 -5.13 -11.96
C ILE A 55 1.79 -4.85 -13.07
N ALA A 56 1.48 -5.35 -14.27
CA ALA A 56 2.29 -5.04 -15.44
C ALA A 56 2.20 -3.53 -15.74
N THR A 57 3.34 -2.89 -15.90
CA THR A 57 3.44 -1.44 -16.21
C THR A 57 2.81 -1.11 -17.55
N ASP A 58 2.81 -2.06 -18.47
CA ASP A 58 2.12 -2.03 -19.76
C ASP A 58 1.32 -3.34 -19.89
N PRO A 59 -0.02 -3.31 -20.02
CA PRO A 59 -0.90 -2.17 -20.30
C PRO A 59 -1.39 -1.36 -19.07
N GLY A 60 -0.87 -1.61 -17.86
CA GLY A 60 -1.15 -0.81 -16.66
C GLY A 60 -2.29 -1.34 -15.78
N PRO A 61 -2.67 -0.60 -14.72
CA PRO A 61 -3.58 -1.07 -13.67
C PRO A 61 -4.99 -1.38 -14.20
N CYS A 62 -5.46 -0.69 -15.23
CA CYS A 62 -6.82 -0.85 -15.78
C CYS A 62 -7.07 -2.16 -16.54
N VAL A 63 -6.02 -2.92 -16.84
CA VAL A 63 -6.12 -4.26 -17.45
C VAL A 63 -5.81 -5.34 -16.41
N SER A 64 -5.40 -4.94 -15.20
CA SER A 64 -5.26 -5.87 -14.08
C SER A 64 -6.64 -6.34 -13.62
N ARG A 65 -6.67 -7.49 -12.94
CA ARG A 65 -7.89 -7.99 -12.28
C ARG A 65 -8.20 -7.30 -10.95
N TYR A 66 -7.37 -6.36 -10.52
CA TYR A 66 -7.42 -5.76 -9.19
C TYR A 66 -8.06 -4.37 -9.20
N PHE A 67 -7.90 -3.62 -10.30
CA PHE A 67 -8.35 -2.23 -10.36
C PHE A 67 -9.47 -2.04 -11.36
N LEU A 68 -10.47 -1.28 -10.94
CA LEU A 68 -11.59 -0.84 -11.75
C LEU A 68 -11.29 0.59 -12.21
N CYS A 69 -11.19 0.80 -13.53
CA CYS A 69 -10.97 2.12 -14.08
C CYS A 69 -12.25 2.78 -14.55
N ASN A 70 -12.29 4.10 -14.45
CA ASN A 70 -13.40 4.89 -14.95
C ASN A 70 -13.56 4.70 -16.46
N ARG A 71 -14.81 4.70 -16.92
CA ARG A 71 -15.13 4.41 -18.33
C ARG A 71 -14.36 5.35 -19.26
N ASN A 72 -13.59 4.76 -20.19
CA ASN A 72 -12.77 5.45 -21.19
C ASN A 72 -11.60 6.29 -20.63
N THR A 73 -11.18 6.06 -19.38
CA THR A 73 -9.97 6.68 -18.84
C THR A 73 -9.00 5.61 -18.32
N THR A 74 -7.73 5.98 -18.16
CA THR A 74 -6.73 5.17 -17.47
C THR A 74 -6.69 5.47 -15.97
N ILE A 75 -7.74 6.12 -15.44
CA ILE A 75 -7.82 6.55 -14.05
C ILE A 75 -8.51 5.45 -13.26
N VAL A 76 -7.80 4.92 -12.27
CA VAL A 76 -8.35 3.97 -11.29
C VAL A 76 -9.45 4.68 -10.47
N GLY A 77 -10.64 4.11 -10.50
CA GLY A 77 -11.80 4.54 -9.70
C GLY A 77 -12.21 3.53 -8.63
N GLY A 78 -11.62 2.34 -8.63
CA GLY A 78 -11.90 1.32 -7.62
C GLY A 78 -10.85 0.22 -7.55
N TYR A 79 -10.92 -0.53 -6.46
CA TYR A 79 -10.04 -1.64 -6.13
C TYR A 79 -10.88 -2.83 -5.66
N ASP A 80 -10.72 -3.97 -6.31
CA ASP A 80 -11.31 -5.25 -5.90
C ASP A 80 -10.24 -6.07 -5.19
N ASP A 81 -10.44 -6.29 -3.90
CA ASP A 81 -9.53 -7.09 -3.09
C ASP A 81 -9.73 -8.59 -3.39
N PRO A 82 -8.75 -9.27 -4.02
CA PRO A 82 -8.86 -10.69 -4.36
C PRO A 82 -8.81 -11.61 -3.13
N THR A 83 -8.35 -11.08 -1.98
CA THR A 83 -8.14 -11.84 -0.74
C THR A 83 -9.42 -11.86 0.09
N THR A 84 -10.08 -10.71 0.20
CA THR A 84 -11.30 -10.55 1.00
C THR A 84 -12.58 -10.62 0.17
N GLY A 85 -12.49 -10.40 -1.15
CA GLY A 85 -13.64 -10.28 -2.04
C GLY A 85 -14.41 -8.96 -1.88
N LEU A 86 -13.83 -7.98 -1.18
CA LEU A 86 -14.42 -6.67 -0.99
C LEU A 86 -14.05 -5.74 -2.15
N ALA A 87 -14.99 -4.86 -2.49
CA ALA A 87 -14.78 -3.79 -3.44
C ALA A 87 -14.62 -2.45 -2.71
N TYR A 88 -13.75 -1.61 -3.26
CA TYR A 88 -13.44 -0.29 -2.73
C TYR A 88 -13.57 0.74 -3.85
N ILE A 89 -14.12 1.90 -3.52
CA ILE A 89 -14.11 3.07 -4.39
C ILE A 89 -12.86 3.87 -4.05
N CYS A 90 -12.08 4.20 -5.08
CA CYS A 90 -10.81 4.89 -4.96
C CYS A 90 -10.87 6.28 -5.59
N THR A 91 -10.25 7.25 -4.92
CA THR A 91 -10.09 8.63 -5.39
C THR A 91 -8.62 8.98 -5.40
N ALA A 92 -8.18 9.77 -6.39
CA ALA A 92 -6.81 10.29 -6.43
C ALA A 92 -6.48 11.08 -5.17
N ASP A 93 -5.36 10.76 -4.55
CA ASP A 93 -4.80 11.62 -3.51
C ASP A 93 -4.25 12.90 -4.16
N THR A 94 -4.54 14.05 -3.57
CA THR A 94 -4.02 15.36 -4.01
C THR A 94 -3.09 15.98 -2.97
N THR A 95 -2.83 15.26 -1.87
CA THR A 95 -2.07 15.74 -0.72
C THR A 95 -0.61 15.29 -0.69
N ALA A 96 -0.19 14.44 -1.64
CA ALA A 96 1.18 13.93 -1.78
C ALA A 96 1.65 13.22 -0.50
N GLU A 97 0.79 12.37 0.05
CA GLU A 97 1.10 11.51 1.19
C GLU A 97 2.06 10.38 0.79
N ALA A 98 2.78 9.81 1.77
CA ALA A 98 3.73 8.74 1.52
C ALA A 98 3.83 7.76 2.70
N CYS A 99 4.10 6.49 2.38
CA CYS A 99 4.40 5.42 3.34
C CYS A 99 5.84 4.95 3.21
N GLY A 100 6.75 5.65 3.91
CA GLY A 100 8.18 5.41 3.76
C GLY A 100 8.66 5.97 2.41
N ASP A 101 9.12 5.09 1.53
CA ASP A 101 9.61 5.47 0.20
C ASP A 101 8.50 5.44 -0.87
N ASP A 102 7.32 4.91 -0.54
CA ASP A 102 6.20 4.77 -1.46
C ASP A 102 5.28 5.99 -1.39
N THR A 103 5.01 6.64 -2.52
CA THR A 103 4.05 7.75 -2.58
C THR A 103 2.64 7.21 -2.71
N VAL A 104 1.71 7.73 -1.92
CA VAL A 104 0.29 7.42 -2.00
C VAL A 104 -0.31 8.15 -3.19
N SER A 105 -0.97 7.41 -4.06
CA SER A 105 -1.62 7.97 -5.26
C SER A 105 -3.14 7.87 -5.21
N LEU A 106 -3.69 6.92 -4.46
CA LEU A 106 -5.13 6.75 -4.31
C LEU A 106 -5.51 6.49 -2.86
N CYS A 107 -6.65 7.04 -2.46
CA CYS A 107 -7.31 6.77 -1.20
C CYS A 107 -8.63 6.03 -1.47
N CYS A 108 -8.86 4.91 -0.80
CA CYS A 108 -9.98 4.03 -1.07
C CYS A 108 -10.85 3.77 0.16
N TYR A 109 -12.16 3.83 -0.03
CA TYR A 109 -13.17 3.53 0.99
C TYR A 109 -14.07 2.38 0.52
N PRO A 110 -14.70 1.63 1.44
CA PRO A 110 -15.54 0.49 1.08
C PRO A 110 -16.66 0.92 0.12
N GLY A 111 -16.62 0.39 -1.10
CA GLY A 111 -17.65 0.58 -2.10
C GLY A 111 -18.54 -0.64 -2.06
N TYR A 112 -19.67 -0.55 -1.37
CA TYR A 112 -20.72 -1.57 -1.21
C TYR A 112 -20.42 -2.95 -1.82
N SER A 113 -20.33 -3.98 -0.95
CA SER A 113 -20.18 -5.39 -1.32
C SER A 113 -21.04 -5.77 -2.52
N ASN A 114 -20.41 -6.23 -3.61
CA ASN A 114 -21.12 -6.78 -4.77
C ASN A 114 -22.05 -7.90 -4.29
N PRO A 115 -23.39 -7.78 -4.38
CA PRO A 115 -24.29 -8.86 -4.06
C PRO A 115 -24.42 -9.77 -5.29
N ASN A 116 -23.38 -10.56 -5.59
CA ASN A 116 -23.29 -11.49 -6.73
C ASN A 116 -23.30 -10.82 -8.12
#